data_AF-A0A931RL30-F1
#
_entry.id   AF-A0A931RL30-F1
#
_cell.length_a   1.000
_cell.length_b   1.000
_cell.length_c   1.000
_cell.angle_alpha   90.00
_cell.angle_beta   90.00
_cell.angle_gamma   90.00
#
_symmetry.space_group_name_H-M   'P 1'
#
loop_
_entity.id
_entity.type
_entity.pdbx_description
1 polymer ?
#
loop_
_entity_poly.entity_id
_entity_poly.type
_entity_poly.pdbx_seq_one_letter_code
_entity_poly.pdbx_strand_id
1 'polypeptide(L)'
;MRGINLFILVIIVLIIVATSGFLLWTNNTKPQETNIPNQQSTEEDNTKKTVSLCSEYQPVDGEISCEEAMDLALNSHSGLVTEIRMANNFRTANQQASGKGINAWRITISLSTPLEEDGEIKNNVRITLERTTGKEISKYYSK
;
A
#
# COMPACT_ATOMS: atom_id res chain seq x y z
N MET A 1 -60.19 -39.12 -4.20
CA MET A 1 -59.07 -38.29 -4.72
C MET A 1 -59.16 -36.84 -4.19
N ARG A 2 -59.09 -36.61 -2.87
CA ARG A 2 -59.11 -35.26 -2.27
C ARG A 2 -57.98 -35.01 -1.25
N GLY A 3 -57.34 -36.06 -0.72
CA GLY A 3 -56.21 -35.94 0.20
C GLY A 3 -54.86 -35.60 -0.44
N ILE A 4 -54.66 -35.97 -1.71
CA ILE A 4 -53.40 -35.72 -2.44
C ILE A 4 -53.20 -34.21 -2.67
N ASN A 5 -54.27 -33.47 -2.97
CA ASN A 5 -54.20 -32.01 -3.17
C ASN A 5 -53.85 -31.28 -1.87
N LEU A 6 -54.31 -31.77 -0.71
CA LEU A 6 -53.95 -31.18 0.58
C LEU A 6 -52.47 -31.42 0.90
N PHE A 7 -51.97 -32.64 0.61
CA PHE A 7 -50.58 -33.01 0.86
C PHE A 7 -49.60 -32.22 -0.01
N ILE A 8 -49.94 -32.02 -1.29
CA ILE A 8 -49.15 -31.19 -2.21
C ILE A 8 -49.11 -29.73 -1.75
N LEU A 9 -50.24 -29.18 -1.29
CA LEU A 9 -50.29 -27.82 -0.76
C LEU A 9 -49.41 -27.64 0.48
N VAL A 10 -49.38 -28.63 1.40
CA VAL A 10 -48.51 -28.60 2.58
C VAL A 10 -47.04 -28.63 2.20
N ILE A 11 -46.65 -29.44 1.20
CA ILE A 11 -45.27 -29.53 0.71
C ILE A 11 -44.84 -28.20 0.07
N ILE A 12 -45.69 -27.58 -0.75
CA ILE A 12 -45.39 -26.29 -1.40
C ILE A 12 -45.16 -25.20 -0.35
N VAL A 13 -45.99 -25.15 0.70
CA VAL A 13 -45.83 -24.18 1.79
C VAL A 13 -44.51 -24.40 2.53
N LEU A 14 -44.11 -25.64 2.80
CA LEU A 14 -42.83 -25.96 3.44
C LEU A 14 -41.62 -25.52 2.59
N ILE A 15 -41.69 -25.70 1.26
CA ILE A 15 -40.63 -25.26 0.34
C ILE A 15 -40.52 -23.73 0.33
N ILE A 16 -41.65 -23.01 0.35
CA ILE A 16 -41.65 -21.54 0.38
C ILE A 16 -41.04 -21.02 1.69
N VAL A 17 -41.36 -21.62 2.84
CA VAL A 17 -40.77 -21.23 4.13
C VAL A 17 -39.26 -21.52 4.16
N ALA A 18 -38.82 -22.66 3.62
CA ALA A 18 -37.40 -23.01 3.55
C ALA A 18 -36.60 -22.07 2.61
N THR A 19 -37.17 -21.73 1.46
CA THR A 19 -36.51 -20.85 0.46
C THR A 19 -36.54 -19.38 0.85
N SER A 20 -37.61 -18.90 1.48
CA SER A 20 -37.66 -17.53 2.03
C SER A 20 -36.70 -17.34 3.21
N GLY A 21 -36.53 -18.36 4.07
CA GLY A 21 -35.50 -18.35 5.11
C GLY A 21 -34.08 -18.29 4.56
N PHE A 22 -33.81 -18.99 3.46
CA PHE A 22 -32.50 -18.95 2.78
C PHE A 22 -32.24 -17.60 2.09
N LEU A 23 -33.24 -17.02 1.42
CA LEU A 23 -33.13 -15.71 0.77
C LEU A 23 -32.94 -14.56 1.76
N LEU A 24 -33.58 -14.62 2.93
CA LEU A 24 -33.32 -13.66 4.01
C LEU A 24 -31.94 -13.86 4.64
N TRP A 25 -31.40 -15.09 4.65
CA TRP A 25 -30.05 -15.35 5.16
C TRP A 25 -28.95 -14.82 4.24
N THR A 26 -29.11 -14.90 2.91
CA THR A 26 -28.13 -14.35 1.95
C THR A 26 -28.23 -12.83 1.78
N ASN A 27 -29.38 -12.22 2.08
CA ASN A 27 -29.57 -10.77 1.91
C ASN A 27 -29.34 -9.97 3.21
N ASN A 28 -29.35 -10.64 4.37
CA ASN A 28 -29.07 -10.02 5.67
C ASN A 28 -27.69 -10.38 6.24
N THR A 29 -26.92 -11.20 5.52
CA THR A 29 -25.46 -11.22 5.62
C THR A 29 -24.87 -10.18 4.65
N LYS A 30 -25.25 -8.90 4.83
CA LYS A 30 -24.21 -7.89 4.67
C LYS A 30 -23.11 -8.34 5.62
N PRO A 31 -21.88 -8.61 5.17
CA PRO A 31 -20.80 -8.83 6.12
C PRO A 31 -20.79 -7.58 7.00
N GLN A 32 -21.22 -7.71 8.26
CA GLN A 32 -20.73 -6.85 9.30
C GLN A 32 -19.22 -6.99 9.20
N GLU A 33 -18.56 -5.92 8.77
CA GLU A 33 -17.12 -5.74 8.87
C GLU A 33 -16.73 -5.83 10.34
N THR A 34 -16.66 -7.06 10.83
CA THR A 34 -16.07 -7.43 12.10
C THR A 34 -14.89 -8.30 11.75
N ASN A 35 -13.84 -7.68 11.21
CA ASN A 35 -12.50 -8.24 11.07
C ASN A 35 -11.54 -7.06 11.26
N ILE A 36 -10.72 -7.01 12.31
CA ILE A 36 -9.32 -7.44 12.23
C ILE A 36 -8.71 -7.00 10.87
N PRO A 37 -7.77 -6.03 10.83
CA PRO A 37 -7.33 -5.38 9.60
C PRO A 37 -6.65 -6.39 8.65
N ASN A 38 -7.45 -7.02 7.81
CA ASN A 38 -7.02 -7.97 6.78
C ASN A 38 -6.73 -7.18 5.50
N GLN A 39 -5.46 -6.76 5.38
CA GLN A 39 -4.55 -6.70 4.23
C GLN A 39 -5.00 -6.61 2.75
N GLN A 40 -6.29 -6.60 2.40
CA GLN A 40 -6.75 -6.55 1.00
C GLN A 40 -7.16 -5.14 0.52
N SER A 41 -7.26 -4.18 1.44
CA SER A 41 -7.47 -2.75 1.13
C SER A 41 -6.18 -1.98 0.89
N THR A 42 -5.02 -2.58 1.18
CA THR A 42 -3.74 -1.85 1.14
C THR A 42 -3.27 -1.60 -0.29
N GLU A 43 -3.51 -2.52 -1.22
CA GLU A 43 -2.94 -2.40 -2.57
C GLU A 43 -3.63 -1.29 -3.38
N GLU A 44 -4.96 -1.20 -3.38
CA GLU A 44 -5.67 -0.16 -4.13
C GLU A 44 -5.46 1.25 -3.53
N ASP A 45 -5.40 1.36 -2.20
CA ASP A 45 -5.19 2.63 -1.50
C ASP A 45 -3.72 3.08 -1.61
N ASN A 46 -2.76 2.14 -1.51
CA ASN A 46 -1.35 2.44 -1.73
C ASN A 46 -1.06 2.78 -3.19
N THR A 47 -1.65 2.09 -4.17
CA THR A 47 -1.48 2.44 -5.58
C THR A 47 -2.05 3.82 -5.89
N LYS A 48 -3.23 4.17 -5.36
CA LYS A 48 -3.81 5.53 -5.51
C LYS A 48 -2.95 6.60 -4.84
N LYS A 49 -2.42 6.31 -3.65
CA LYS A 49 -1.52 7.22 -2.93
C LYS A 49 -0.16 7.35 -3.61
N THR A 50 0.38 6.28 -4.18
CA THR A 50 1.61 6.25 -4.98
C THR A 50 1.47 7.12 -6.23
N VAL A 51 0.39 6.95 -6.99
CA VAL A 51 0.10 7.80 -8.16
C VAL A 51 -0.08 9.26 -7.75
N SER A 52 -0.72 9.53 -6.61
CA SER A 52 -0.85 10.89 -6.08
C SER A 52 0.51 11.54 -5.77
N LEU A 53 1.46 10.79 -5.21
CA LEU A 53 2.77 11.30 -4.81
C LEU A 53 3.69 11.61 -6.01
N CYS A 54 3.57 10.85 -7.10
CA CYS A 54 4.39 11.06 -8.30
C CYS A 54 3.80 12.03 -9.33
N SER A 55 2.51 12.36 -9.22
CA SER A 55 1.79 13.20 -10.19
C SER A 55 2.41 14.59 -10.44
N GLU A 56 3.19 15.11 -9.50
CA GLU A 56 3.84 16.43 -9.58
C GLU A 56 5.18 16.41 -10.34
N TYR A 57 5.71 15.22 -10.63
CA TYR A 57 7.04 15.06 -11.23
C TYR A 57 6.94 14.62 -12.68
N GLN A 58 7.48 15.43 -13.58
CA GLN A 58 7.59 15.06 -14.99
C GLN A 58 8.80 14.14 -15.20
N PRO A 59 8.70 13.14 -16.09
CA PRO A 59 9.85 12.36 -16.53
C PRO A 59 10.93 13.26 -17.13
N VAL A 60 12.18 12.95 -16.83
CA VAL A 60 13.36 13.64 -17.38
C VAL A 60 14.24 12.61 -18.07
N ASP A 61 14.60 12.86 -19.32
CA ASP A 61 15.45 11.94 -20.09
C ASP A 61 16.80 11.72 -19.41
N GLY A 62 17.21 10.46 -19.29
CA GLY A 62 18.47 10.07 -18.65
C GLY A 62 18.43 10.01 -17.13
N GLU A 63 17.25 10.17 -16.52
CA GLU A 63 17.00 9.98 -15.10
C GLU A 63 15.88 8.95 -14.88
N ILE A 64 15.92 8.27 -13.74
CA ILE A 64 14.86 7.37 -13.31
C ILE A 64 13.60 8.18 -12.95
N SER A 65 12.44 7.62 -13.26
CA SER A 65 11.15 8.23 -12.93
C SER A 65 10.90 8.25 -11.42
N CYS A 66 9.88 9.01 -11.01
CA CYS A 66 9.42 9.02 -9.62
C CYS A 66 8.94 7.64 -9.19
N GLU A 67 8.18 6.96 -10.05
CA GLU A 67 7.66 5.60 -9.85
C GLU A 67 8.80 4.58 -9.76
N GLU A 68 9.77 4.64 -10.68
CA GLU A 68 10.95 3.77 -10.62
C GLU A 68 11.74 3.96 -9.32
N ALA A 69 11.90 5.21 -8.88
CA ALA A 69 12.55 5.51 -7.61
C ALA A 69 11.77 4.95 -6.41
N MET A 70 10.44 5.06 -6.43
CA MET A 70 9.57 4.47 -5.40
C MET A 70 9.67 2.95 -5.37
N ASP A 71 9.62 2.30 -6.53
CA ASP A 71 9.74 0.84 -6.64
C ASP A 71 11.10 0.36 -6.14
N LEU A 72 12.19 1.04 -6.51
CA LEU A 72 13.52 0.76 -5.97
C LEU A 72 13.58 0.90 -4.44
N ALA A 73 12.95 1.94 -3.89
CA ALA A 73 12.91 2.15 -2.46
C ALA A 73 12.08 1.07 -1.74
N LEU A 74 10.91 0.71 -2.27
CA LEU A 74 10.02 -0.32 -1.71
C LEU A 74 10.61 -1.73 -1.82
N ASN A 75 11.38 -2.01 -2.88
CA ASN A 75 12.14 -3.26 -3.02
C ASN A 75 13.22 -3.40 -1.93
N SER A 76 13.75 -2.29 -1.44
CA SER A 76 14.74 -2.31 -0.36
C SER A 76 14.10 -2.39 1.03
N HIS A 77 12.93 -1.77 1.23
CA HIS A 77 12.23 -1.72 2.51
C HIS A 77 10.71 -1.76 2.29
N SER A 78 10.06 -2.81 2.79
CA SER A 78 8.61 -2.93 2.75
C SER A 78 7.95 -1.91 3.69
N GLY A 79 6.98 -1.16 3.17
CA GLY A 79 6.27 -0.17 3.94
C GLY A 79 5.34 0.69 3.11
N LEU A 80 4.89 1.79 3.69
CA LEU A 80 4.10 2.81 3.03
C LEU A 80 4.97 4.01 2.70
N VAL A 81 5.08 4.37 1.42
CA VAL A 81 5.71 5.64 1.04
C VAL A 81 4.85 6.79 1.55
N THR A 82 5.42 7.62 2.43
CA THR A 82 4.74 8.76 3.04
C THR A 82 5.15 10.08 2.39
N GLU A 83 6.31 10.11 1.74
CA GLU A 83 6.86 11.31 1.13
C GLU A 83 7.85 10.94 0.03
N ILE A 84 7.79 11.65 -1.10
CA ILE A 84 8.82 11.64 -2.15
C ILE A 84 9.12 13.07 -2.57
N ARG A 85 10.40 13.43 -2.65
CA ARG A 85 10.87 14.76 -3.04
C ARG A 85 12.15 14.71 -3.84
N MET A 86 12.35 15.70 -4.69
CA MET A 86 13.66 15.94 -5.31
C MET A 86 14.60 16.63 -4.33
N ALA A 87 15.81 16.10 -4.20
CA ALA A 87 16.93 16.71 -3.49
C ALA A 87 17.99 17.12 -4.52
N ASN A 88 17.97 18.38 -4.91
CA ASN A 88 18.97 18.94 -5.82
C ASN A 88 20.23 19.30 -5.05
N ASN A 89 21.40 19.12 -5.66
CA ASN A 89 22.70 19.39 -5.05
C ASN A 89 22.94 18.64 -3.72
N PHE A 90 22.41 17.42 -3.58
CA PHE A 90 22.69 16.58 -2.43
C PHE A 90 24.20 16.28 -2.36
N ARG A 91 24.77 16.37 -1.16
CA ARG A 91 26.18 16.10 -0.91
C ARG A 91 26.31 14.99 0.12
N THR A 92 26.91 13.88 -0.29
CA THR A 92 27.40 12.88 0.67
C THR A 92 28.61 13.43 1.40
N ALA A 93 28.93 12.90 2.59
CA ALA A 93 30.10 13.32 3.36
C ALA A 93 31.40 13.26 2.54
N ASN A 94 31.52 12.26 1.66
CA ASN A 94 32.68 12.08 0.78
C ASN A 94 32.74 13.08 -0.40
N GLN A 95 31.64 13.76 -0.73
CA GLN A 95 31.55 14.69 -1.87
C GLN A 95 31.53 16.17 -1.46
N GLN A 96 31.61 16.44 -0.16
CA GLN A 96 31.69 17.81 0.34
C GLN A 96 32.95 18.53 -0.18
N ALA A 97 34.01 17.78 -0.51
CA ALA A 97 35.27 18.29 -1.03
C ALA A 97 35.27 18.58 -2.56
N SER A 98 34.45 17.89 -3.36
CA SER A 98 34.47 18.02 -4.83
C SER A 98 33.63 19.18 -5.37
N GLY A 99 32.80 19.80 -4.52
CA GLY A 99 31.93 20.92 -4.90
C GLY A 99 30.72 20.55 -5.77
N LYS A 100 30.72 19.38 -6.42
CA LYS A 100 29.63 18.90 -7.27
C LYS A 100 28.57 18.16 -6.44
N GLY A 101 27.36 18.71 -6.40
CA GLY A 101 26.21 18.03 -5.80
C GLY A 101 25.58 17.03 -6.77
N ILE A 102 24.85 16.06 -6.21
CA ILE A 102 24.08 15.06 -6.95
C ILE A 102 22.60 15.44 -6.92
N ASN A 103 21.89 15.28 -8.05
CA ASN A 103 20.43 15.34 -8.06
C ASN A 103 19.89 13.98 -7.63
N ALA A 104 19.04 13.96 -6.62
CA ALA A 104 18.58 12.74 -5.98
C ALA A 104 17.06 12.73 -5.75
N TRP A 105 16.47 11.54 -5.70
CA TRP A 105 15.17 11.30 -5.10
C TRP A 105 15.34 11.04 -3.61
N ARG A 106 14.51 11.66 -2.79
CA ARG A 106 14.43 11.42 -1.35
C ARG A 106 13.06 10.85 -1.05
N ILE A 107 13.03 9.64 -0.50
CA ILE A 107 11.84 8.85 -0.28
C ILE A 107 11.76 8.50 1.19
N THR A 108 10.65 8.81 1.84
CA THR A 108 10.37 8.40 3.22
C THR A 108 9.34 7.27 3.20
N ILE A 109 9.69 6.15 3.85
CA ILE A 109 8.85 4.96 3.97
C ILE A 109 8.54 4.75 5.45
N SER A 110 7.26 4.67 5.78
CA SER A 110 6.82 4.17 7.08
C SER A 110 6.85 2.64 7.06
N LEU A 111 7.66 2.05 7.93
CA LEU A 111 7.94 0.62 7.96
C LEU A 111 6.72 -0.16 8.45
N SER A 112 6.38 -1.26 7.77
CA SER A 112 5.31 -2.15 8.22
C SER A 112 5.66 -2.88 9.52
N THR A 113 6.96 -3.05 9.79
CA THR A 113 7.48 -3.61 11.04
C THR A 113 8.53 -2.64 11.58
N PRO A 114 8.32 -2.03 12.75
CA PRO A 114 9.32 -1.17 13.36
C PRO A 114 10.62 -1.91 13.60
N LEU A 115 11.74 -1.21 13.44
CA LEU A 115 13.07 -1.73 13.71
C LEU A 115 13.54 -1.21 15.07
N GLU A 116 14.22 -2.04 15.86
CA GLU A 116 14.89 -1.61 17.08
C GLU A 116 16.39 -1.47 16.80
N GLU A 117 16.92 -0.26 16.98
CA GLU A 117 18.34 0.05 16.80
C GLU A 117 18.80 0.90 17.99
N ASP A 118 19.86 0.48 18.68
CA ASP A 118 20.39 1.12 19.89
C ASP A 118 19.34 1.35 21.00
N GLY A 119 18.37 0.45 21.13
CA GLY A 119 17.26 0.55 22.11
C GLY A 119 16.20 1.58 21.73
N GLU A 120 16.23 2.10 20.49
CA GLU A 120 15.21 2.99 19.95
C GLU A 120 14.40 2.30 18.86
N ILE A 121 13.08 2.44 18.93
CA ILE A 121 12.16 2.01 17.88
C ILE A 121 12.19 3.03 16.73
N LYS A 122 12.49 2.55 15.53
CA LYS A 122 12.47 3.29 14.27
C LYS A 122 11.26 2.85 13.45
N ASN A 123 10.37 3.78 13.14
CA ASN A 123 9.15 3.51 12.37
C ASN A 123 9.27 3.98 10.92
N ASN A 124 10.32 4.73 10.59
CA ASN A 124 10.48 5.34 9.30
C ASN A 124 11.90 5.11 8.78
N VAL A 125 12.03 4.90 7.47
CA VAL A 125 13.30 4.92 6.77
C VAL A 125 13.24 6.00 5.68
N ARG A 126 14.28 6.81 5.62
CA ARG A 126 14.50 7.78 4.55
C ARG A 126 15.63 7.29 3.66
N ILE A 127 15.31 7.07 2.40
CA ILE A 127 16.23 6.58 1.38
C ILE A 127 16.48 7.71 0.38
N THR A 128 17.74 7.91 0.01
CA THR A 128 18.14 8.87 -1.02
C THR A 128 18.75 8.11 -2.18
N LEU A 129 18.14 8.22 -3.35
CA LEU A 129 18.56 7.56 -4.59
C LEU A 129 19.10 8.60 -5.58
N GLU A 130 20.22 8.35 -6.23
CA GLU A 130 20.71 9.18 -7.33
C GLU A 130 19.74 9.13 -8.53
N ARG A 131 19.37 10.28 -9.09
CA ARG A 131 18.36 10.35 -10.16
C ARG A 131 18.79 9.72 -11.46
N THR A 132 20.08 9.71 -11.78
CA THR A 132 20.58 9.14 -13.05
C THR A 132 20.72 7.63 -13.02
N THR A 133 20.96 7.04 -11.84
CA THR A 133 21.34 5.61 -11.72
C THR A 133 20.39 4.78 -10.86
N GLY A 134 19.54 5.41 -10.05
CA GLY A 134 18.75 4.70 -9.03
C GLY A 134 19.56 4.16 -7.87
N LYS A 135 20.85 4.48 -7.78
CA LYS A 135 21.71 3.99 -6.72
C LYS A 135 21.38 4.66 -5.38
N GLU A 136 21.24 3.87 -4.32
CA GLU A 136 21.18 4.37 -2.95
C GLU A 136 22.49 5.08 -2.58
N ILE A 137 22.39 6.37 -2.25
CA ILE A 137 23.52 7.21 -1.83
C ILE A 137 23.46 7.59 -0.35
N SER A 138 22.30 7.43 0.29
CA SER A 138 22.13 7.64 1.73
C SER A 138 20.88 6.93 2.23
N LYS A 139 20.96 6.41 3.45
CA LYS A 139 19.85 5.81 4.19
C LYS A 139 19.90 6.24 5.64
N TYR A 140 18.73 6.56 6.21
CA TYR A 140 18.60 7.01 7.58
C TYR A 140 17.29 6.52 8.19
N TYR A 141 17.37 5.95 9.40
CA TYR A 141 16.19 5.55 10.17
C TYR A 141 15.78 6.63 11.16
N SER A 142 14.47 6.91 11.21
CA SER A 142 13.90 7.85 12.17
C SER A 142 12.74 7.24 12.95
N LYS A 143 12.44 7.87 14.09
CA LYS A 143 11.26 7.55 14.89
C LYS A 143 9.97 7.84 14.11
#